data_AF-A0A659QUJ3-F1
#
_entry.id   AF-A0A659QUJ3-F1
#
_cell.length_a   1.000
_cell.length_b   1.000
_cell.length_c   1.000
_cell.angle_alpha   90.00
_cell.angle_beta   90.00
_cell.angle_gamma   90.00
#
_symmetry.space_group_name_H-M   'P 1'
#
loop_
_entity.id
_entity.type
_entity.pdbx_description
1 polymer ?
#
loop_
_entity_poly.entity_id
_entity_poly.type
_entity_poly.pdbx_seq_one_letter_code
_entity_poly.pdbx_strand_id
1 'polypeptide(L)'
;MKKTTLAMSALALSLGLALSPLSATAAETSSSAMTAQQMPSLAPMLEKVMPSVVSINVEGSTTVNTPRMPRNFQQFFGDDSPFCQDGSPFQNSPFCQGGGNGGNGGQQQKFMALGSGVIIDAAKGYVVTNNHVV
;
A
#
# COMPACT_ATOMS: atom_id res chain seq x y z
N MET A 1 16.27 -46.76 -77.69
CA MET A 1 16.37 -45.74 -76.61
C MET A 1 15.05 -45.55 -75.84
N LYS A 2 14.29 -46.63 -75.53
CA LYS A 2 12.97 -46.54 -74.86
C LYS A 2 12.95 -47.05 -73.41
N LYS A 3 14.06 -47.62 -72.92
CA LYS A 3 14.18 -48.21 -71.58
C LYS A 3 14.72 -47.22 -70.54
N THR A 4 15.46 -46.19 -70.97
CA THR A 4 16.05 -45.16 -70.12
C THR A 4 15.05 -44.11 -69.66
N THR A 5 14.01 -43.83 -70.46
CA THR A 5 12.92 -42.91 -70.11
C THR A 5 12.00 -43.47 -69.02
N LEU A 6 11.82 -44.79 -68.97
CA LEU A 6 10.97 -45.44 -67.97
C LEU A 6 11.64 -45.48 -66.58
N ALA A 7 12.96 -45.69 -66.54
CA ALA A 7 13.74 -45.63 -65.29
C ALA A 7 13.77 -44.23 -64.68
N MET A 8 13.80 -43.18 -65.51
CA MET A 8 13.83 -41.80 -65.03
C MET A 8 12.48 -41.34 -64.45
N SER A 9 11.37 -41.85 -64.99
CA SER A 9 10.02 -41.60 -64.43
C SER A 9 9.82 -42.29 -63.08
N ALA A 10 10.37 -43.50 -62.89
CA ALA A 10 10.26 -44.21 -61.61
C ALA A 10 11.05 -43.50 -60.50
N LEU A 11 12.20 -42.91 -60.83
CA LEU A 11 13.02 -42.14 -59.89
C LEU A 11 12.36 -40.81 -59.48
N ALA A 12 11.64 -40.17 -60.40
CA ALA A 12 10.88 -38.95 -60.11
C ALA A 12 9.67 -39.23 -59.19
N LEU A 13 9.00 -40.37 -59.40
CA LEU A 13 7.85 -40.75 -58.57
C LEU A 13 8.27 -41.15 -57.14
N SER A 14 9.41 -41.85 -56.98
CA SER A 14 9.92 -42.22 -55.65
C SER A 14 10.42 -41.01 -54.85
N LEU A 15 10.99 -40.01 -55.52
CA LEU A 15 11.43 -38.78 -54.87
C LEU A 15 10.27 -37.86 -54.47
N GLY A 16 9.15 -37.90 -55.21
CA GLY A 16 7.92 -37.15 -54.89
C GLY A 16 7.18 -37.65 -53.65
N LEU A 17 7.18 -38.97 -53.40
CA LEU A 17 6.56 -39.59 -52.22
C LEU A 17 7.40 -39.41 -50.94
N ALA A 18 8.70 -39.14 -51.06
CA ALA A 18 9.58 -38.95 -49.90
C ALA A 18 9.51 -37.52 -49.30
N LEU A 19 8.96 -36.55 -50.04
CA LEU A 19 8.92 -35.14 -49.64
C LEU A 19 7.53 -34.62 -49.22
N SER A 20 6.50 -35.46 -49.19
CA SER A 20 5.18 -35.05 -48.71
C SER A 20 5.17 -34.88 -47.18
N PRO A 21 4.88 -33.68 -46.65
CA PRO A 21 4.78 -33.48 -45.21
C PRO A 21 3.55 -34.23 -44.66
N LEU A 22 3.81 -35.22 -43.81
CA LEU A 22 2.75 -35.88 -43.03
C LEU A 22 2.24 -34.86 -42.01
N SER A 23 1.07 -34.28 -42.28
CA SER A 23 0.37 -33.45 -41.29
C SER A 23 -0.16 -34.38 -40.20
N ALA A 24 0.56 -34.48 -39.09
CA ALA A 24 0.09 -35.15 -37.90
C ALA A 24 -0.97 -34.26 -37.23
N THR A 25 -2.25 -34.54 -37.48
CA THR A 25 -3.32 -34.07 -36.59
C THR A 25 -3.17 -34.81 -35.27
N ALA A 26 -2.53 -34.16 -34.29
CA ALA A 26 -2.74 -34.52 -32.90
C ALA A 26 -4.22 -34.32 -32.61
N ALA A 27 -4.90 -35.40 -32.23
CA ALA A 27 -6.21 -35.29 -31.61
C ALA A 27 -6.00 -34.49 -30.32
N GLU A 28 -6.34 -33.21 -30.38
CA GLU A 28 -6.61 -32.39 -29.21
C GLU A 28 -7.72 -33.11 -28.45
N THR A 29 -7.32 -33.99 -27.52
CA THR A 29 -8.20 -34.46 -26.46
C THR A 29 -8.75 -33.19 -25.86
N SER A 30 -10.02 -32.91 -26.18
CA SER A 30 -10.75 -31.78 -25.67
C SER A 30 -10.42 -31.71 -24.19
N SER A 31 -9.73 -30.63 -23.82
CA SER A 31 -9.53 -30.29 -22.43
C SER A 31 -10.91 -30.31 -21.85
N SER A 32 -11.22 -31.39 -21.13
CA SER A 32 -12.37 -31.47 -20.28
C SER A 32 -12.16 -30.31 -19.33
N ALA A 33 -12.81 -29.20 -19.64
CA ALA A 33 -13.17 -28.16 -18.71
C ALA A 33 -14.06 -28.84 -17.68
N MET A 34 -13.43 -29.67 -16.85
CA MET A 34 -13.92 -30.02 -15.56
C MET A 34 -13.96 -28.68 -14.87
N THR A 35 -15.16 -28.10 -14.85
CA THR A 35 -15.57 -27.06 -13.94
C THR A 35 -15.22 -27.55 -12.55
N ALA A 36 -13.97 -27.34 -12.14
CA ALA A 36 -13.64 -27.18 -10.74
C ALA A 36 -14.65 -26.14 -10.28
N GLN A 37 -15.57 -26.57 -9.43
CA GLN A 37 -16.62 -25.72 -8.91
C GLN A 37 -15.91 -24.66 -8.09
N GLN A 38 -15.57 -23.57 -8.77
CA GLN A 38 -14.78 -22.47 -8.26
C GLN A 38 -15.60 -21.92 -7.11
N MET A 39 -15.10 -22.11 -5.88
CA MET A 39 -15.80 -21.60 -4.70
C MET A 39 -16.08 -20.12 -4.92
N PRO A 40 -17.33 -19.65 -4.74
CA PRO A 40 -17.66 -18.26 -4.96
C PRO A 40 -16.78 -17.40 -4.05
N SER A 41 -16.08 -16.44 -4.65
CA SER A 41 -15.09 -15.60 -3.98
C SER A 41 -15.31 -14.15 -4.34
N LEU A 42 -15.03 -13.25 -3.38
CA LEU A 42 -15.02 -11.80 -3.61
C LEU A 42 -13.72 -11.32 -4.26
N ALA A 43 -12.71 -12.18 -4.40
CA ALA A 43 -11.42 -11.83 -4.99
C ALA A 43 -11.53 -11.16 -6.38
N PRO A 44 -12.37 -11.62 -7.33
CA PRO A 44 -12.50 -10.96 -8.63
C PRO A 44 -13.10 -9.55 -8.57
N MET A 45 -13.85 -9.23 -7.50
CA MET A 45 -14.35 -7.88 -7.25
C MET A 45 -13.26 -7.02 -6.63
N LEU A 46 -12.55 -7.54 -5.62
CA LEU A 46 -11.45 -6.85 -4.97
C LEU A 46 -10.32 -6.50 -5.96
N GLU A 47 -9.93 -7.40 -6.86
CA GLU A 47 -8.91 -7.10 -7.88
C GLU A 47 -9.24 -5.86 -8.74
N LYS A 48 -10.54 -5.62 -9.00
CA LYS A 48 -11.00 -4.45 -9.76
C LYS A 48 -11.12 -3.19 -8.90
N VAL A 49 -11.43 -3.35 -7.60
CA VAL A 49 -11.71 -2.23 -6.69
C VAL A 49 -10.46 -1.74 -5.94
N MET A 50 -9.52 -2.63 -5.62
CA MET A 50 -8.31 -2.30 -4.87
C MET A 50 -7.48 -1.16 -5.50
N PRO A 51 -7.31 -1.07 -6.84
CA PRO A 51 -6.60 0.06 -7.45
C PRO A 51 -7.27 1.42 -7.22
N SER A 52 -8.55 1.46 -6.83
CA SER A 52 -9.28 2.68 -6.54
C SER A 52 -9.10 3.17 -5.09
N VAL A 53 -8.54 2.34 -4.21
CA VAL A 53 -8.36 2.67 -2.79
C VAL A 53 -6.91 3.07 -2.54
N VAL A 54 -6.70 4.21 -1.89
CA VAL A 54 -5.37 4.75 -1.59
C VAL A 54 -5.13 4.87 -0.08
N SER A 55 -3.87 4.81 0.31
CA SER A 55 -3.41 5.12 1.67
C SER A 55 -3.00 6.59 1.73
N ILE A 56 -3.45 7.29 2.77
CA ILE A 56 -3.21 8.72 2.99
C ILE A 56 -2.35 8.86 4.25
N ASN A 57 -1.19 9.49 4.09
CA ASN A 57 -0.31 9.90 5.19
C ASN A 57 -0.39 11.42 5.30
N VAL A 58 -0.77 11.93 6.46
CA VAL A 58 -0.91 13.36 6.74
C VAL A 58 0.12 13.75 7.78
N GLU A 59 0.89 14.78 7.47
CA GLU A 59 1.80 15.43 8.40
C GLU A 59 1.34 16.87 8.57
N GLY A 60 1.13 17.29 9.81
CA GLY A 60 0.71 18.65 10.12
C GLY A 60 1.39 19.16 11.37
N SER A 61 1.28 20.47 11.61
CA SER A 61 1.59 21.05 12.92
C SER A 61 0.33 21.69 13.47
N THR A 62 0.03 21.40 14.73
CA THR A 62 -1.05 22.07 15.45
C THR A 62 -0.47 22.82 16.62
N THR A 63 -0.99 24.02 16.87
CA THR A 63 -0.61 24.81 18.03
C THR A 63 -1.25 24.17 19.24
N VAL A 64 -0.48 23.36 19.95
CA VAL A 64 -0.93 22.79 21.21
C VAL A 64 -0.68 23.85 22.26
N ASN A 65 -1.78 24.38 22.80
CA ASN A 65 -1.72 25.10 24.05
C ASN A 65 -1.30 24.08 25.10
N THR A 66 -0.01 24.06 25.43
CA THR A 66 0.52 23.27 26.52
C THR A 66 -0.38 23.55 27.72
N PRO A 67 -1.15 22.57 28.22
CA PRO A 67 -2.10 22.86 29.27
C PRO A 67 -1.30 23.41 30.43
N ARG A 68 -1.52 24.69 30.78
CA ARG A 68 -1.10 25.16 32.10
C ARG A 68 -1.74 24.17 33.06
N MET A 69 -0.89 23.43 33.77
CA MET A 69 -1.33 22.39 34.69
C MET A 69 -2.53 22.91 35.50
N PRO A 70 -3.60 22.13 35.67
CA PRO A 70 -4.73 22.56 36.48
C PRO A 70 -4.25 23.06 37.85
N ARG A 71 -4.88 24.08 38.42
CA ARG A 71 -4.46 24.73 39.69
C ARG A 71 -4.15 23.72 40.81
N ASN A 72 -4.88 22.62 40.87
CA ASN A 72 -4.66 21.54 41.85
C ASN A 72 -3.38 20.72 41.62
N PHE A 73 -2.85 20.64 40.39
CA PHE A 73 -1.57 20.00 40.08
C PHE A 73 -0.39 20.99 40.13
N GLN A 74 -0.63 22.30 39.95
CA GLN A 74 0.39 23.33 40.15
C GLN A 74 0.92 23.33 41.59
N GLN A 75 0.08 23.00 42.57
CA GLN A 75 0.49 22.90 43.98
C GLN A 75 1.52 21.77 44.23
N PHE A 76 1.59 20.76 43.36
CA PHE A 76 2.50 19.62 43.49
C PHE A 76 3.65 19.64 42.47
N PHE A 77 3.46 20.21 41.28
CA PHE A 77 4.40 20.15 40.17
C PHE A 77 4.67 21.51 39.51
N GLY A 78 4.18 22.60 40.09
CA GLY A 78 4.49 23.96 39.68
C GLY A 78 5.65 24.56 40.46
N ASP A 79 5.96 25.80 40.12
CA ASP A 79 7.08 26.58 40.68
C ASP A 79 6.94 26.81 42.20
N ASP A 80 5.70 26.85 42.72
CA ASP A 80 5.37 27.02 44.14
C ASP A 80 5.22 25.68 44.90
N SER A 81 5.62 24.55 44.31
CA SER A 81 5.44 23.24 44.95
C SER A 81 6.41 23.02 46.12
N PRO A 82 6.00 22.29 47.18
CA PRO A 82 6.87 22.01 48.33
C PRO A 82 8.10 21.17 47.97
N PHE A 83 8.12 20.55 46.78
CA PHE A 83 9.24 19.80 46.23
C PHE A 83 10.31 20.68 45.54
N CYS A 84 9.98 21.94 45.23
CA CYS A 84 10.87 22.89 44.57
C CYS A 84 11.25 24.10 45.45
N GLN A 85 10.81 24.11 46.72
CA GLN A 85 11.22 25.12 47.71
C GLN A 85 12.71 25.01 48.04
N ASP A 86 13.28 26.14 48.46
CA ASP A 86 14.67 26.26 48.88
C ASP A 86 14.99 25.28 50.02
N GLY A 87 15.89 24.33 49.75
CA GLY A 87 16.32 23.29 50.70
C GLY A 87 15.69 21.91 50.50
N SER A 88 14.87 21.72 49.46
CA SER A 88 14.33 20.41 49.10
C SER A 88 15.36 19.55 48.34
N PRO A 89 15.40 18.22 48.57
CA PRO A 89 16.33 17.33 47.87
C PRO A 89 16.04 17.20 46.37
N PHE A 90 14.86 17.66 45.93
CA PHE A 90 14.41 17.64 44.55
C PHE A 90 14.59 18.98 43.83
N GLN A 91 15.19 19.99 44.47
CA GLN A 91 15.37 21.31 43.86
C GLN A 91 16.25 21.30 42.60
N ASN A 92 17.26 20.42 42.57
CA ASN A 92 18.13 20.22 41.39
C ASN A 92 17.56 19.20 40.38
N SER A 93 16.30 18.79 40.54
CA SER A 93 15.68 17.80 39.66
C SER A 93 15.14 18.48 38.37
N PRO A 94 15.06 17.73 37.25
CA PRO A 94 14.52 18.24 35.99
C PRO A 94 13.08 18.77 36.10
N PHE A 95 12.36 18.39 37.16
CA PHE A 95 10.99 18.82 37.43
C PHE A 95 10.92 20.26 37.97
N CYS A 96 11.90 20.69 38.78
CA CYS A 96 11.96 22.05 39.34
C CYS A 96 12.79 23.01 38.46
N GLN A 97 13.71 22.47 37.65
CA GLN A 97 14.54 23.24 36.72
C GLN A 97 13.75 23.74 35.49
N GLY A 98 12.56 23.19 35.22
CA GLY A 98 11.75 23.48 34.05
C GLY A 98 10.77 24.66 34.16
N GLY A 99 10.66 25.28 35.33
CA GLY A 99 9.68 26.33 35.64
C GLY A 99 9.98 27.73 35.07
N GLY A 100 11.26 28.00 34.77
CA GLY A 100 11.73 29.33 34.42
C GLY A 100 11.75 29.62 32.92
N ASN A 101 10.61 29.65 32.22
CA ASN A 101 10.40 30.57 31.09
C ASN A 101 8.92 30.60 30.66
N GLY A 102 8.20 31.64 31.06
CA GLY A 102 6.85 31.98 30.59
C GLY A 102 6.83 32.46 29.14
N GLY A 103 7.32 31.64 28.21
CA GLY A 103 7.17 31.83 26.77
C GLY A 103 5.73 31.58 26.35
N ASN A 104 4.94 32.64 26.29
CA ASN A 104 3.67 32.70 25.60
C ASN A 104 3.89 32.38 24.11
N GLY A 105 3.82 31.10 23.77
CA GLY A 105 3.83 30.61 22.42
C GLY A 105 3.30 29.20 22.47
N GLY A 106 2.05 29.01 22.04
CA GLY A 106 1.51 27.66 21.87
C GLY A 106 2.53 26.85 21.07
N GLN A 107 2.99 25.75 21.65
CA GLN A 107 4.03 24.96 21.01
C GLN A 107 3.38 24.31 19.78
N GLN A 108 3.91 24.59 18.59
CA GLN A 108 3.54 23.82 17.42
C GLN A 108 4.06 22.40 17.60
N GLN A 109 3.15 21.47 17.90
CA GLN A 109 3.46 20.06 17.92
C GLN A 109 3.16 19.49 16.54
N LYS A 110 4.14 18.76 16.00
CA LYS A 110 3.92 17.98 14.78
C LYS A 110 3.03 16.80 15.12
N PHE A 111 2.03 16.56 14.29
CA PHE A 111 1.21 15.36 14.35
C PHE A 111 1.29 14.62 13.03
N MET A 112 1.07 13.30 13.11
CA MET A 112 0.95 12.43 11.95
C MET A 112 -0.41 11.74 12.04
N ALA A 113 -1.11 11.66 10.92
CA ALA A 113 -2.34 10.91 10.79
C ALA A 113 -2.25 9.96 9.59
N LEU A 114 -2.92 8.82 9.70
CA LEU A 114 -2.99 7.78 8.69
C LEU A 114 -4.46 7.52 8.39
N GLY A 115 -4.81 7.38 7.11
CA GLY A 115 -6.16 7.05 6.70
C GLY A 115 -6.23 6.42 5.33
N SER A 116 -7.44 6.12 4.90
CA SER A 116 -7.71 5.64 3.55
C SER A 116 -8.54 6.66 2.77
N GLY A 117 -8.44 6.60 1.45
CA GLY A 117 -9.30 7.35 0.55
C GLY A 117 -9.68 6.53 -0.67
N VAL A 118 -10.69 7.00 -1.40
CA VAL A 118 -11.14 6.37 -2.65
C VAL A 118 -11.02 7.38 -3.79
N ILE A 119 -10.44 6.96 -4.91
CA ILE A 119 -10.35 7.76 -6.13
C ILE A 119 -11.74 7.83 -6.76
N ILE A 120 -12.27 9.03 -6.94
CA ILE A 120 -13.60 9.28 -7.54
C ILE A 120 -13.52 9.81 -8.97
N ASP A 121 -12.40 10.45 -9.34
CA ASP A 121 -12.11 10.92 -10.69
C ASP A 121 -10.63 10.63 -11.00
N ALA A 122 -10.39 9.62 -11.84
CA ALA A 122 -9.04 9.20 -12.22
C ALA A 122 -8.35 10.18 -13.16
N ALA A 123 -9.10 10.98 -13.93
CA ALA A 123 -8.52 11.95 -14.86
C ALA A 123 -8.02 13.20 -14.12
N LYS A 124 -8.74 13.63 -13.08
CA LYS A 124 -8.34 14.76 -12.23
C LYS A 124 -7.55 14.37 -11.00
N GLY A 125 -7.54 13.08 -10.65
CA GLY A 125 -6.90 12.57 -9.43
C GLY A 125 -7.66 12.96 -8.15
N TYR A 126 -8.99 13.09 -8.20
CA TYR A 126 -9.78 13.41 -7.00
C TYR A 126 -9.94 12.19 -6.10
N VAL A 127 -9.59 12.37 -4.82
CA VAL A 127 -9.68 11.36 -3.78
C VAL A 127 -10.62 11.85 -2.68
N VAL A 128 -11.60 11.04 -2.31
CA VAL A 128 -12.46 11.29 -1.16
C VAL A 128 -11.90 10.61 0.09
N THR A 129 -11.85 11.33 1.21
CA THR A 129 -11.46 10.81 2.53
C THR A 129 -12.24 11.53 3.64
N ASN A 130 -12.06 11.09 4.87
CA ASN A 130 -12.70 11.69 6.03
C ASN A 130 -12.02 13.00 6.44
N ASN A 131 -12.82 13.98 6.84
CA ASN A 131 -12.30 15.29 7.30
C ASN A 131 -11.37 15.18 8.52
N HIS A 132 -11.60 14.23 9.43
CA HIS A 132 -10.73 14.10 10.62
C HIS A 132 -9.35 13.49 10.33
N VAL A 133 -9.10 13.04 9.10
CA VAL A 133 -7.80 12.49 8.69
C VAL A 133 -6.89 13.59 8.16
N VAL A 134 -7.45 14.62 7.53
CA VAL A 134 -6.74 15.67 6.77
C VAL A 134 -6.74 17.04 7.46
#